data_AF-A0A518DIZ7-F1
#
_entry.id   AF-A0A518DIZ7-F1
#
_cell.length_a   1.000
_cell.length_b   1.000
_cell.length_c   1.000
_cell.angle_alpha   90.00
_cell.angle_beta   90.00
_cell.angle_gamma   90.00
#
_symmetry.space_group_name_H-M   'P 1'
#
loop_
_entity.id
_entity.type
_entity.pdbx_description
1 polymer ?
#
loop_
_entity_poly.entity_id
_entity_poly.type
_entity_poly.pdbx_seq_one_letter_code
_entity_poly.pdbx_strand_id
1 'polypeptide(L)'
;MNETLSTTLRRLRLSGLAETLELRLQEASGNGLTHVEFLELILQDEMLIRGQRQIARRVKAASFRELKVLTDFDWSFNTSIKRNVVYDLSTGRFLNDHRDVLLCGPPGTMT
;
A
#
# COMPACT_ATOMS: atom_id res chain seq x y z
N MET A 1 10.98 -25.93 -7.22
CA MET A 1 11.93 -24.83 -6.91
C MET A 1 13.36 -25.34 -6.68
N ASN A 2 14.40 -24.75 -7.27
CA ASN A 2 15.81 -25.09 -7.00
C ASN A 2 16.19 -24.66 -5.57
N GLU A 3 16.80 -25.56 -4.78
CA GLU A 3 17.11 -25.34 -3.35
C GLU A 3 18.15 -24.22 -3.13
N THR A 4 19.06 -24.03 -4.09
CA THR A 4 20.03 -22.94 -4.09
C THR A 4 19.36 -21.57 -4.29
N LEU A 5 18.33 -21.52 -5.14
CA LEU A 5 17.57 -20.32 -5.46
C LEU A 5 16.74 -19.87 -4.25
N SER A 6 15.98 -20.78 -3.63
CA SER A 6 15.18 -20.45 -2.45
C SER A 6 16.03 -19.93 -1.29
N THR A 7 17.22 -20.51 -1.08
CA THR A 7 18.18 -20.05 -0.07
C THR A 7 18.71 -18.65 -0.39
N THR A 8 19.03 -18.38 -1.66
CA THR A 8 19.51 -17.06 -2.11
C THR A 8 18.45 -15.98 -1.96
N LEU A 9 17.20 -16.27 -2.34
CA LEU A 9 16.07 -15.34 -2.19
C LEU A 9 15.83 -14.96 -0.73
N ARG A 10 15.91 -15.94 0.18
CA ARG A 10 15.82 -15.68 1.62
C ARG A 10 16.95 -14.79 2.13
N ARG A 11 18.20 -15.05 1.72
CA ARG A 11 19.36 -14.22 2.09
C ARG A 11 19.23 -12.78 1.61
N LEU A 12 18.71 -12.57 0.40
CA LEU A 12 18.45 -11.25 -0.17
C LEU A 12 17.15 -10.60 0.34
N ARG A 13 16.42 -11.28 1.22
CA ARG A 13 15.12 -10.84 1.77
C ARG A 13 14.08 -10.60 0.67
N LEU A 14 14.14 -11.38 -0.41
CA LEU A 14 13.22 -11.36 -1.55
C LEU A 14 12.05 -12.31 -1.28
N SER A 15 11.34 -12.05 -0.18
CA SER A 15 10.29 -12.95 0.33
C SER A 15 9.02 -12.91 -0.52
N GLY A 16 8.69 -11.76 -1.11
CA GLY A 16 7.54 -11.65 -2.01
C GLY A 16 7.80 -12.36 -3.33
N LEU A 17 9.02 -12.25 -3.85
CA LEU A 17 9.46 -12.99 -5.02
C LEU A 17 9.45 -14.50 -4.74
N ALA A 18 9.91 -14.95 -3.57
CA ALA A 18 9.87 -16.38 -3.22
C ALA A 18 8.45 -16.98 -3.22
N GLU A 19 7.42 -16.18 -2.92
CA GLU A 19 6.00 -16.58 -2.92
C GLU A 19 5.39 -16.55 -4.34
N THR A 20 5.85 -15.65 -5.21
CA THR A 20 5.24 -15.39 -6.54
C THR A 20 6.02 -15.96 -7.72
N LEU A 21 7.25 -16.44 -7.50
CA LEU A 21 8.17 -16.84 -8.56
C LEU A 21 7.62 -17.94 -9.47
N GLU A 22 7.00 -18.98 -8.92
CA GLU A 22 6.47 -20.09 -9.73
C GLU A 22 5.37 -19.63 -10.69
N LEU A 23 4.49 -18.73 -10.22
CA LEU A 23 3.45 -18.13 -11.05
C LEU A 23 4.06 -17.27 -12.17
N ARG A 24 5.03 -16.41 -11.84
CA ARG A 24 5.68 -15.54 -12.83
C ARG A 24 6.52 -16.31 -13.85
N LEU A 25 7.11 -17.45 -13.47
CA LEU A 25 7.80 -18.32 -14.41
C LEU A 25 6.85 -18.94 -15.44
N GLN A 26 5.64 -19.31 -15.02
CA GLN A 26 4.60 -19.81 -15.94
C GLN A 26 4.12 -18.70 -16.88
N GLU A 27 3.87 -17.49 -16.36
CA GLU A 27 3.51 -16.33 -17.20
C GLU A 27 4.60 -15.97 -18.20
N ALA A 28 5.88 -15.96 -17.79
CA ALA A 28 6.98 -15.64 -18.69
C ALA A 28 7.09 -16.64 -19.84
N SER A 29 6.89 -17.92 -19.54
CA SER A 29 6.87 -18.98 -20.56
C SER A 29 5.66 -18.86 -21.49
N GLY A 30 4.49 -18.43 -20.99
CA GLY A 30 3.27 -18.29 -21.78
C GLY A 30 3.23 -17.02 -22.63
N ASN A 31 3.79 -15.91 -22.13
CA ASN A 31 3.75 -14.60 -22.78
C ASN A 31 5.00 -14.29 -23.62
N GLY A 32 6.00 -15.18 -23.62
CA GLY A 32 7.24 -14.98 -24.38
C GLY A 32 8.09 -13.81 -23.89
N LEU A 33 8.06 -13.54 -22.58
CA LEU A 33 8.83 -12.42 -22.00
C LEU A 33 10.33 -12.64 -22.22
N THR A 34 11.02 -11.57 -22.62
CA THR A 34 12.48 -11.55 -22.61
C THR A 34 13.01 -11.68 -21.18
N HIS A 35 14.27 -12.10 -21.03
CA HIS A 35 14.90 -12.20 -19.71
C HIS A 35 14.91 -10.88 -18.94
N VAL A 36 15.02 -9.75 -19.65
CA VAL A 36 15.01 -8.41 -19.06
C VAL A 36 13.62 -8.05 -18.53
N GLU A 37 12.58 -8.26 -19.34
CA GLU A 37 11.19 -8.00 -18.92
C GLU A 37 10.78 -8.89 -17.75
N PHE A 38 11.19 -10.16 -17.76
CA PHE A 38 10.96 -11.05 -16.64
C PHE A 38 11.64 -10.55 -15.36
N LEU A 39 12.91 -10.13 -15.45
CA LEU A 39 13.65 -9.60 -14.30
C LEU A 39 13.01 -8.31 -13.76
N GLU A 40 12.55 -7.43 -14.64
CA GLU A 40 11.84 -6.22 -14.25
C GLU A 40 10.52 -6.56 -13.52
N LEU A 41 9.72 -7.48 -14.07
CA LEU A 41 8.44 -7.91 -13.50
C LEU A 41 8.60 -8.45 -12.08
N ILE A 42 9.53 -9.38 -11.86
CA ILE A 42 9.71 -10.01 -10.53
C ILE A 42 10.25 -9.02 -9.48
N LEU A 43 11.04 -8.03 -9.90
CA LEU A 43 11.54 -6.99 -9.00
C LEU A 43 10.44 -5.99 -8.64
N GLN A 44 9.60 -5.61 -9.60
CA GLN A 44 8.43 -4.76 -9.35
C GLN A 44 7.47 -5.43 -8.35
N ASP A 45 7.20 -6.74 -8.51
CA ASP A 45 6.39 -7.51 -7.57
C ASP A 45 6.95 -7.49 -6.14
N GLU A 46 8.26 -7.70 -5.97
CA GLU A 46 8.88 -7.64 -4.65
C GLU A 46 8.73 -6.24 -4.03
N MET A 47 8.92 -5.18 -4.81
CA MET A 47 8.73 -3.81 -4.33
C MET A 47 7.29 -3.56 -3.87
N LEU A 48 6.30 -4.02 -4.64
CA LEU A 48 4.88 -3.92 -4.31
C LEU A 48 4.56 -4.65 -3.00
N ILE A 49 5.01 -5.90 -2.86
CA ILE A 49 4.77 -6.71 -1.66
C ILE A 49 5.44 -6.09 -0.43
N ARG A 50 6.65 -5.54 -0.58
CA ARG A 50 7.32 -4.81 0.51
C ARG A 50 6.54 -3.58 0.94
N GLY A 51 6.04 -2.79 -0.02
CA GLY A 51 5.20 -1.62 0.26
C GLY A 51 3.92 -2.00 1.01
N GLN A 52 3.21 -3.02 0.55
CA GLN A 52 1.99 -3.53 1.21
C GLN A 52 2.28 -4.00 2.64
N ARG A 53 3.35 -4.77 2.86
CA ARG A 53 3.74 -5.23 4.21
C ARG A 53 4.14 -4.08 5.13
N GLN A 54 4.76 -3.03 4.59
CA GLN A 54 5.10 -1.83 5.36
C GLN A 54 3.84 -1.07 5.79
N ILE A 55 2.87 -0.91 4.89
CA ILE A 55 1.57 -0.30 5.20
C ILE A 55 0.85 -1.12 6.28
N ALA A 56 0.71 -2.43 6.09
CA ALA A 56 0.05 -3.32 7.04
C ALA A 56 0.68 -3.26 8.44
N ARG A 57 2.03 -3.20 8.51
CA ARG A 57 2.75 -3.06 9.78
C ARG A 57 2.46 -1.72 10.46
N ARG A 58 2.42 -0.62 9.71
CA ARG A 58 2.10 0.71 10.24
C ARG A 58 0.66 0.80 10.73
N VAL A 59 -0.29 0.24 9.98
CA VAL A 59 -1.70 0.15 10.38
C VAL A 59 -1.85 -0.66 11.67
N LYS A 60 -1.18 -1.82 11.77
CA LYS A 60 -1.19 -2.63 12.98
C LYS A 60 -0.60 -1.88 14.18
N ALA A 61 0.50 -1.16 13.98
CA ALA A 61 1.15 -0.38 15.04
C ALA A 61 0.26 0.78 15.55
N ALA A 62 -0.52 1.41 14.67
CA ALA A 62 -1.44 2.48 15.02
C ALA A 62 -2.59 2.04 15.95
N SER A 63 -2.83 0.72 16.09
CA SER A 63 -3.77 0.15 17.08
C SER A 63 -5.17 0.76 17.02
N PHE A 64 -5.66 1.04 15.80
CA PHE A 64 -7.01 1.55 15.58
C PHE A 64 -8.05 0.58 16.16
N ARG A 65 -9.05 1.10 16.89
CA ARG A 65 -10.17 0.29 17.41
C ARG A 65 -10.98 -0.33 16.27
N GLU A 66 -11.22 0.46 15.22
CA GLU A 66 -11.85 0.04 13.98
C GLU A 66 -11.11 0.68 12.80
N LEU A 67 -10.91 -0.07 11.73
CA LEU A 67 -10.46 0.46 10.45
C LEU A 67 -11.65 1.10 9.75
N LYS A 68 -11.77 2.42 9.85
CA LYS A 68 -12.74 3.20 9.06
C LYS A 68 -12.05 3.78 7.85
N VAL A 69 -12.53 3.42 6.67
CA VAL A 69 -12.05 4.00 5.41
C VAL A 69 -12.86 5.27 5.14
N LEU A 70 -12.26 6.23 4.43
CA LEU A 70 -12.95 7.48 4.08
C LEU A 70 -14.26 7.23 3.29
N THR A 71 -14.37 6.10 2.59
CA THR A 71 -15.59 5.65 1.91
C THR A 71 -16.75 5.37 2.87
N ASP A 72 -16.44 5.00 4.12
CA ASP A 72 -17.43 4.67 5.14
C ASP A 72 -17.87 5.92 5.92
N PHE A 73 -17.34 7.09 5.56
CA PHE A 73 -17.69 8.35 6.21
C PHE A 73 -19.11 8.77 5.80
N ASP A 74 -19.98 8.93 6.79
CA ASP A 74 -21.32 9.45 6.57
C ASP A 74 -21.30 10.98 6.46
N TRP A 75 -21.30 11.45 5.21
CA TRP A 75 -21.32 12.88 4.90
C TRP A 75 -22.66 13.56 5.23
N SER A 76 -23.72 12.80 5.49
CA SER A 76 -25.01 13.35 5.90
C SER A 76 -25.05 13.73 7.38
N PHE A 77 -24.18 13.13 8.20
CA PHE A 77 -24.07 13.40 9.63
C PHE A 77 -23.60 14.83 9.93
N ASN A 78 -22.70 15.38 9.11
CA ASN A 78 -22.21 16.73 9.26
C ASN A 78 -22.06 17.44 7.91
N THR A 79 -23.13 18.11 7.49
CA THR A 79 -23.21 18.85 6.21
C THR A 79 -22.30 20.07 6.15
N SER A 80 -21.72 20.51 7.28
CA SER A 80 -20.75 21.60 7.31
C SER A 80 -19.36 21.18 6.81
N ILE A 81 -19.07 19.86 6.83
CA ILE A 81 -17.80 19.33 6.34
C ILE A 81 -17.84 19.27 4.82
N LYS A 82 -17.00 20.10 4.20
CA LYS A 82 -16.85 20.12 2.74
C LYS A 82 -16.11 18.86 2.28
N ARG A 83 -16.84 17.94 1.64
CA ARG A 83 -16.30 16.67 1.11
C ARG A 83 -15.02 16.86 0.29
N ASN A 84 -15.00 17.82 -0.63
CA ASN A 84 -13.84 18.09 -1.48
C ASN A 84 -12.56 18.41 -0.69
N VAL A 85 -12.66 19.14 0.42
CA VAL A 85 -11.51 19.47 1.28
C VAL A 85 -10.96 18.22 1.94
N VAL A 86 -11.82 17.37 2.49
CA VAL A 86 -11.38 16.13 3.15
C VAL A 86 -10.75 15.17 2.14
N TYR A 87 -11.30 15.05 0.92
CA TYR A 87 -10.67 14.24 -0.13
C TYR A 87 -9.32 14.83 -0.58
N ASP A 88 -9.19 16.15 -0.69
CA ASP A 88 -7.90 16.79 -0.98
C ASP A 88 -6.87 16.50 0.12
N LEU A 89 -7.26 16.59 1.39
CA LEU A 89 -6.42 16.21 2.53
C LEU A 89 -6.02 14.73 2.50
N SER A 90 -6.93 13.84 2.07
CA SER A 90 -6.65 12.39 1.98
C SER A 90 -5.54 12.05 0.97
N THR A 91 -5.27 12.94 0.01
CA THR A 91 -4.14 12.77 -0.93
C THR A 91 -2.78 12.92 -0.26
N GLY A 92 -2.72 13.52 0.95
CA GLY A 92 -1.48 13.82 1.64
C GLY A 92 -0.67 14.95 1.00
N ARG A 93 -1.22 15.68 0.02
CA ARG A 93 -0.51 16.76 -0.70
C ARG A 93 0.08 17.82 0.23
N PHE A 94 -0.61 18.12 1.33
CA PHE A 94 -0.13 19.08 2.33
C PHE A 94 1.22 18.69 2.94
N LEU A 95 1.59 17.40 2.98
CA LEU A 95 2.90 16.94 3.44
C LEU A 95 4.01 17.36 2.47
N ASN A 96 3.76 17.23 1.16
CA ASN A 96 4.70 17.63 0.11
C ASN A 96 4.83 19.15 0.01
N ASP A 97 3.71 19.86 0.22
CA ASP A 97 3.67 21.32 0.20
C ASP A 97 4.18 21.95 1.51
N HIS A 98 4.56 21.13 2.51
CA HIS A 98 4.95 21.57 3.86
C HIS A 98 3.92 22.52 4.52
N ARG A 99 2.64 22.18 4.39
CA ARG A 99 1.52 22.95 4.94
C ARG A 99 0.91 22.27 6.15
N ASP A 100 0.59 23.05 7.16
CA ASP A 100 -0.10 22.57 8.35
C ASP A 100 -1.61 22.41 8.09
N VAL A 101 -2.19 21.37 8.70
CA VAL A 101 -3.63 21.08 8.64
C VAL A 101 -4.18 21.13 10.06
N LEU A 102 -5.09 22.06 10.31
CA LEU A 102 -5.77 22.21 11.60
C LEU A 102 -7.24 21.81 11.45
N LEU A 103 -7.65 20.79 12.20
CA LEU A 103 -9.05 20.38 12.32
C LEU A 103 -9.63 20.99 13.60
N CYS A 104 -10.62 21.88 13.48
CA CYS A 104 -11.27 22.54 14.61
C CYS A 104 -12.79 22.46 14.47
N GLY A 105 -13.48 22.08 15.55
CA GLY A 105 -14.93 22.02 15.61
C GLY A 105 -15.45 21.96 17.06
N PRO A 106 -16.75 22.24 17.29
CA PRO A 106 -17.36 22.13 18.61
C PRO A 106 -17.28 20.68 19.14
N PRO A 107 -17.10 20.48 20.46
CA PRO A 107 -17.05 19.14 21.05
C PRO A 107 -18.36 18.38 20.81
N GLY A 108 -18.26 17.13 20.36
CA GLY A 108 -19.40 16.26 20.04
C GLY A 108 -19.85 16.30 18.58
N THR A 109 -19.38 17.26 17.78
CA THR A 109 -19.40 17.17 16.32
C THR A 109 -18.10 16.51 15.89
N MET A 110 -18.08 15.19 15.67
CA MET A 110 -16.90 14.55 15.07
C MET A 110 -16.60 15.22 13.72
N THR A 111 -15.51 15.99 13.68
CA THR A 111 -14.52 15.91 12.59
C THR A 111 -13.97 14.50 12.49
#